data_AF-A0AA36Y4A9-F1
#
_entry.id   AF-A0AA36Y4A9-F1
#
_cell.length_a   1.000
_cell.length_b   1.000
_cell.length_c   1.000
_cell.angle_alpha   90.00
_cell.angle_beta   90.00
_cell.angle_gamma   90.00
#
_symmetry.space_group_name_H-M   'P 1'
#
loop_
_entity.id
_entity.type
_entity.pdbx_description
1 polymer ?
#
loop_
_entity_poly.entity_id
_entity_poly.type
_entity_poly.pdbx_seq_one_letter_code
_entity_poly.pdbx_strand_id
1 'polypeptide(L)'
;MEVCLTPLEMACIEESIELAIKDTYALERLVWTFEKNLLPEIYRDNLKNWMLAVHFCGAYLHDRAALASEFPLITKELQEINAKNDLNLLRAKQDLFEMEFYELEFYLKRMRIVILYHGKQDYVRVKLRTLLRAYGYQRRSAKLMTFLKQGMERYGLVSFLRGNQRCDIEEIRLDDMISFRVMKQ
;
A
#
# COMPACT_ATOMS: atom_id res chain seq x y z
N MET A 1 -11.16 -8.66 7.73
CA MET A 1 -10.52 -7.33 7.73
C MET A 1 -10.71 -6.71 6.37
N GLU A 2 -11.19 -5.48 6.33
CA GLU A 2 -11.19 -4.67 5.12
C GLU A 2 -9.74 -4.32 4.76
N VAL A 3 -9.30 -4.59 3.52
CA VAL A 3 -7.90 -4.37 3.12
C VAL A 3 -7.75 -2.95 2.59
N CYS A 4 -7.53 -2.00 3.50
CA CYS A 4 -7.45 -0.57 3.21
C CYS A 4 -6.00 -0.08 3.01
N LEU A 5 -5.83 1.01 2.27
CA LEU A 5 -4.62 1.81 2.22
C LEU A 5 -4.50 2.64 3.51
N THR A 6 -3.62 2.22 4.41
CA THR A 6 -3.42 2.89 5.70
C THR A 6 -2.63 4.21 5.55
N PRO A 7 -2.70 5.11 6.53
CA PRO A 7 -1.87 6.32 6.52
C PRO A 7 -0.36 6.02 6.45
N LEU A 8 0.09 4.95 7.12
CA LEU A 8 1.49 4.51 7.08
C LEU A 8 1.89 4.05 5.67
N GLU A 9 1.07 3.22 5.03
CA GLU A 9 1.32 2.79 3.65
C GLU A 9 1.34 3.98 2.69
N MET A 10 0.45 4.97 2.86
CA MET A 10 0.47 6.18 2.06
C MET A 10 1.78 6.96 2.24
N ALA A 11 2.23 7.16 3.48
CA ALA A 11 3.49 7.83 3.76
C ALA A 11 4.70 7.10 3.13
N CYS A 12 4.73 5.77 3.19
CA CYS A 12 5.74 4.96 2.50
C CYS A 12 5.69 5.13 0.97
N ILE A 13 4.48 5.26 0.40
CA ILE A 13 4.33 5.52 -1.04
C ILE A 13 4.93 6.88 -1.39
N GLU A 14 4.62 7.93 -0.63
CA GLU A 14 5.13 9.28 -0.86
C GLU A 14 6.66 9.35 -0.81
N GLU A 15 7.27 8.75 0.21
CA GLU A 15 8.73 8.64 0.35
C GLU A 15 9.34 7.92 -0.86
N SER A 16 8.70 6.86 -1.34
CA SER A 16 9.21 6.05 -2.46
C SER A 16 9.07 6.69 -3.85
N ILE A 17 8.28 7.76 -3.99
CA ILE A 17 8.05 8.44 -5.28
C ILE A 17 8.96 9.68 -5.41
N GLU A 18 9.57 10.13 -4.31
CA GLU A 18 10.49 11.30 -4.26
C GLU A 18 9.83 12.58 -4.84
N LEU A 19 8.55 12.80 -4.52
CA LEU A 19 7.84 14.02 -4.90
C LEU A 19 8.32 15.22 -4.09
N ALA A 20 8.24 16.41 -4.69
CA ALA A 20 8.37 17.64 -3.90
C ALA A 20 7.16 17.76 -2.94
N ILE A 21 7.35 18.38 -1.78
CA ILE A 21 6.32 18.50 -0.72
C ILE A 21 4.96 18.96 -1.26
N LYS A 22 4.95 19.98 -2.13
CA LYS A 22 3.71 20.51 -2.74
C LYS A 22 2.95 19.47 -3.57
N ASP A 23 3.68 18.56 -4.20
CA ASP A 23 3.14 17.51 -5.06
C ASP A 23 2.65 16.33 -4.20
N THR A 24 3.25 16.10 -3.03
CA THR A 24 2.77 15.18 -1.99
C THR A 24 1.36 15.57 -1.51
N TYR A 25 1.16 16.82 -1.11
CA TYR A 25 -0.17 17.32 -0.71
C TYR A 25 -1.22 17.22 -1.83
N ALA A 26 -0.81 17.39 -3.09
CA ALA A 26 -1.71 17.23 -4.23
C ALA A 26 -2.08 15.75 -4.42
N LEU A 27 -1.10 14.85 -4.29
CA LEU A 27 -1.30 13.41 -4.34
C LEU A 27 -2.28 12.94 -3.27
N GLU A 28 -2.10 13.31 -2.00
CA GLU A 28 -3.03 12.95 -0.90
C GLU A 28 -4.46 13.35 -1.22
N ARG A 29 -4.67 14.57 -1.75
CA ARG A 29 -5.99 15.06 -2.13
C ARG A 29 -6.60 14.26 -3.28
N LEU A 30 -5.81 13.90 -4.30
CA LEU A 30 -6.26 13.07 -5.41
C LEU A 30 -6.68 11.69 -4.91
N VAL A 31 -5.84 11.04 -4.09
CA VAL A 31 -6.14 9.73 -3.49
C VAL A 31 -7.40 9.81 -2.63
N TRP A 32 -7.53 10.80 -1.76
CA TRP A 32 -8.73 10.94 -0.93
C TRP A 32 -10.00 11.18 -1.76
N THR A 33 -9.90 11.96 -2.84
CA THR A 33 -11.05 12.30 -3.70
C THR A 33 -11.51 11.12 -4.56
N PHE A 34 -10.57 10.41 -5.19
CA PHE A 34 -10.87 9.40 -6.21
C PHE A 34 -10.72 7.96 -5.73
N GLU A 35 -9.95 7.73 -4.66
CA GLU A 35 -9.69 6.40 -4.07
C GLU A 35 -10.30 6.28 -2.66
N LYS A 36 -11.32 7.08 -2.34
CA LYS A 36 -11.96 7.16 -1.01
C LYS A 36 -12.29 5.78 -0.43
N ASN A 37 -12.75 4.85 -1.26
CA ASN A 37 -13.10 3.48 -0.87
C ASN A 37 -11.90 2.61 -0.46
N LEU A 38 -10.69 2.97 -0.88
CA LEU A 38 -9.47 2.31 -0.43
C LEU A 38 -9.02 2.79 0.94
N LEU A 39 -9.53 3.92 1.44
CA LEU A 39 -9.16 4.45 2.74
C LEU A 39 -9.92 3.74 3.87
N PRO A 40 -9.33 3.64 5.09
CA PRO A 40 -10.06 3.22 6.28
C PRO A 40 -11.28 4.11 6.51
N GLU A 41 -12.39 3.52 6.94
CA GLU A 41 -13.69 4.19 7.09
C GLU A 41 -13.60 5.51 7.88
N ILE A 42 -12.83 5.51 8.97
CA ILE A 42 -12.61 6.67 9.85
C ILE A 42 -12.02 7.91 9.15
N TYR A 43 -11.41 7.74 7.98
CA TYR A 43 -10.78 8.82 7.21
C TYR A 43 -11.58 9.22 5.97
N ARG A 44 -12.61 8.45 5.59
CA ARG A 44 -13.35 8.68 4.35
C ARG A 44 -13.98 10.06 4.35
N ASP A 45 -14.65 10.49 5.42
CA ASP A 45 -15.38 11.76 5.41
C ASP A 45 -14.59 12.97 5.89
N ASN A 46 -13.31 12.79 6.23
CA ASN A 46 -12.49 13.86 6.77
C ASN A 46 -11.07 13.86 6.18
N LEU A 47 -10.90 14.62 5.10
CA LEU A 47 -9.62 14.84 4.44
C LEU A 47 -8.54 15.35 5.41
N LYS A 48 -8.89 16.28 6.32
CA LYS A 48 -7.91 16.83 7.27
C LYS A 48 -7.35 15.74 8.19
N ASN A 49 -8.21 14.87 8.71
CA ASN A 49 -7.78 13.76 9.56
C ASN A 49 -6.92 12.75 8.79
N TRP A 50 -7.28 12.46 7.52
CA TRP A 50 -6.46 11.62 6.64
C TRP A 50 -5.05 12.20 6.49
N MET A 51 -4.95 13.44 6.02
CA MET A 51 -3.66 14.10 5.77
C MET A 51 -2.82 14.24 7.05
N LEU A 52 -3.44 14.57 8.19
CA LEU A 52 -2.72 14.63 9.47
C LEU A 52 -2.13 13.27 9.86
N ALA A 53 -2.88 12.19 9.66
CA ALA A 53 -2.41 10.84 9.95
C ALA A 53 -1.26 10.42 9.02
N VAL A 54 -1.35 10.74 7.73
CA VAL A 54 -0.29 10.45 6.74
C VAL A 54 0.99 11.20 7.10
N HIS A 55 0.92 12.52 7.32
CA HIS A 55 2.09 13.31 7.71
C HIS A 55 2.71 12.87 9.03
N PHE A 56 1.90 12.47 10.02
CA PHE A 56 2.39 11.90 11.26
C PHE A 56 3.20 10.62 10.99
N CYS A 57 2.70 9.73 10.12
CA CYS A 57 3.45 8.55 9.69
C CYS A 57 4.69 8.88 8.83
N GLY A 58 4.66 9.93 8.01
CA GLY A 58 5.82 10.38 7.25
C GLY A 58 6.95 10.88 8.16
N ALA A 59 6.61 11.70 9.16
CA ALA A 59 7.54 12.12 10.19
C ALA A 59 8.13 10.91 10.94
N TYR A 60 7.30 9.90 11.20
CA TYR A 60 7.72 8.63 11.80
C TYR A 60 8.80 7.88 10.98
N LEU A 61 8.73 7.94 9.65
CA LEU A 61 9.70 7.28 8.76
C LEU A 61 11.05 8.03 8.74
N HIS A 62 11.04 9.35 8.75
CA HIS A 62 12.25 10.18 8.61
C HIS A 62 13.10 10.28 9.88
N ASP A 63 12.50 10.23 11.07
CA ASP A 63 13.23 10.30 12.35
C ASP A 63 12.94 9.07 13.24
N ARG A 64 13.35 7.91 12.72
CA ARG A 64 13.10 6.62 13.34
C ARG A 64 13.69 6.51 14.76
N ALA A 65 14.78 7.23 15.05
CA ALA A 65 15.47 7.17 16.34
C ALA A 65 14.83 8.09 17.39
N ALA A 66 14.48 9.33 17.04
CA ALA A 66 13.79 10.21 17.97
C ALA A 66 12.40 9.68 18.31
N LEU A 67 11.63 9.22 17.32
CA LEU A 67 10.30 8.64 17.58
C LEU A 67 10.33 7.26 18.25
N ALA A 68 11.36 6.42 18.03
CA ALA A 68 11.55 5.18 18.79
C ALA A 68 11.61 5.42 20.31
N SER A 69 12.15 6.58 20.70
CA SER A 69 12.22 6.98 22.11
C SER A 69 10.86 7.41 22.70
N GLU A 70 9.91 7.83 21.84
CA GLU A 70 8.57 8.26 22.24
C GLU A 70 7.56 7.10 22.33
N PHE A 71 7.78 6.00 21.60
CA PHE A 71 6.86 4.85 21.63
C PHE A 71 6.58 4.28 23.01
N PRO A 72 7.55 4.12 23.93
CA PRO A 72 7.25 3.60 25.25
C PRO A 72 6.25 4.47 26.00
N LEU A 73 6.32 5.80 25.82
CA LEU A 73 5.40 6.76 26.43
C LEU A 73 4.01 6.65 25.81
N ILE A 74 3.92 6.67 24.47
CA ILE A 74 2.65 6.53 23.73
C ILE A 74 2.00 5.17 24.03
N THR A 75 2.80 4.10 24.10
CA THR A 75 2.31 2.74 24.39
C THR A 75 1.73 2.67 25.80
N LYS A 76 2.40 3.29 26.77
CA LYS A 76 1.90 3.36 28.16
C LYS A 76 0.59 4.15 28.24
N GLU A 77 0.51 5.31 27.59
CA GLU A 77 -0.72 6.11 27.54
C GLU A 77 -1.87 5.35 26.85
N LEU A 78 -1.60 4.69 25.73
CA LEU A 78 -2.59 3.86 25.02
C LEU A 78 -3.02 2.65 25.85
N GLN A 79 -2.13 2.03 26.62
CA GLN A 79 -2.48 0.97 27.55
C GLN A 79 -3.39 1.48 28.67
N GLU A 80 -3.11 2.68 29.20
CA GLU A 80 -3.96 3.32 30.20
C GLU A 80 -5.34 3.69 29.63
N ILE A 81 -5.42 4.13 28.38
CA ILE A 81 -6.68 4.40 27.68
C ILE A 81 -7.44 3.10 27.39
N ASN A 82 -6.77 2.05 26.90
CA ASN A 82 -7.37 0.75 26.62
C ASN A 82 -7.90 0.10 27.91
N ALA A 83 -7.18 0.22 29.02
CA ALA A 83 -7.63 -0.24 30.34
C ALA A 83 -8.85 0.52 30.87
N LYS A 84 -9.04 1.78 30.44
CA LYS A 84 -10.18 2.63 30.83
C LYS A 84 -11.40 2.47 29.93
N ASN A 85 -11.19 2.16 28.64
CA ASN A 85 -12.25 2.21 27.61
C ASN A 85 -12.52 0.88 26.90
N ASP A 86 -11.91 -0.23 27.33
CA ASP A 86 -12.06 -1.58 26.75
C ASP A 86 -11.83 -1.63 25.21
N LEU A 87 -11.03 -0.68 24.69
CA LEU A 87 -10.67 -0.59 23.27
C LEU A 87 -9.39 -1.41 23.03
N ASN A 88 -9.40 -2.34 22.07
CA ASN A 88 -8.23 -3.18 21.76
C ASN A 88 -7.39 -2.62 20.59
N LEU A 89 -6.93 -1.37 20.72
CA LEU A 89 -6.24 -0.63 19.64
C LEU A 89 -4.85 -1.18 19.26
N LEU A 90 -4.17 -1.85 20.20
CA LEU A 90 -2.81 -2.39 19.99
C LEU A 90 -2.82 -3.71 19.20
N ARG A 91 -3.85 -4.55 19.40
CA ARG A 91 -3.96 -5.87 18.75
C ARG A 91 -4.13 -5.76 17.23
N ALA A 92 -4.90 -4.79 16.78
CA ALA A 92 -5.12 -4.53 15.35
C ALA A 92 -3.83 -4.22 14.58
N LYS A 93 -2.82 -3.61 15.22
CA LYS A 93 -1.52 -3.32 14.59
C LYS A 93 -0.67 -4.57 14.41
N GLN A 94 -0.69 -5.52 15.36
CA GLN A 94 0.05 -6.79 15.24
C GLN A 94 -0.54 -7.68 14.14
N ASP A 95 -1.86 -7.79 14.09
CA ASP A 95 -2.55 -8.62 13.09
C ASP A 95 -2.33 -8.13 11.63
N LEU A 96 -2.09 -6.82 11.44
CA LEU A 96 -1.76 -6.22 10.14
C LEU A 96 -0.37 -6.64 9.61
N PHE A 97 0.62 -6.78 10.50
CA PHE A 97 1.98 -7.21 10.14
C PHE A 97 2.11 -8.73 9.98
N GLU A 98 1.18 -9.52 10.51
CA GLU A 98 1.19 -10.99 10.41
C GLU A 98 0.51 -11.56 9.15
N MET A 99 0.04 -10.71 8.22
CA MET A 99 -0.50 -11.18 6.96
C MET A 99 0.61 -11.76 6.05
N GLU A 100 0.52 -13.05 5.73
CA GLU A 100 1.51 -13.84 4.94
C GLU A 100 1.97 -13.19 3.62
N PHE A 101 1.15 -12.31 3.03
CA PHE A 101 1.43 -11.61 1.78
C PHE A 101 1.35 -10.07 1.89
N TYR A 102 1.49 -9.51 3.10
CA TYR A 102 1.36 -8.06 3.35
C TYR A 102 2.21 -7.20 2.41
N GLU A 103 3.48 -7.54 2.23
CA GLU A 103 4.40 -6.76 1.39
C GLU A 103 3.97 -6.73 -0.09
N LEU A 104 3.40 -7.83 -0.59
CA LEU A 104 2.83 -7.87 -1.93
C LEU A 104 1.51 -7.12 -2.01
N GLU A 105 0.67 -7.20 -0.99
CA GLU A 105 -0.55 -6.39 -0.91
C GLU A 105 -0.21 -4.89 -1.01
N PHE A 106 0.77 -4.45 -0.22
CA PHE A 106 1.26 -3.08 -0.22
C PHE A 106 1.83 -2.70 -1.59
N TYR A 107 2.59 -3.58 -2.23
CA TYR A 107 3.08 -3.36 -3.59
C TYR A 107 1.95 -3.09 -4.60
N LEU A 108 0.85 -3.85 -4.54
CA LEU A 108 -0.30 -3.67 -5.43
C LEU A 108 -0.99 -2.31 -5.18
N LYS A 109 -1.19 -1.93 -3.91
CA LYS A 109 -1.71 -0.59 -3.54
C LYS A 109 -0.82 0.51 -4.11
N ARG A 110 0.49 0.42 -3.87
CA ARG A 110 1.49 1.37 -4.39
C ARG A 110 1.42 1.48 -5.91
N MET A 111 1.37 0.36 -6.63
CA MET A 111 1.30 0.37 -8.08
C MET A 111 0.09 1.15 -8.59
N ARG A 112 -1.09 0.94 -7.98
CA ARG A 112 -2.29 1.68 -8.36
C ARG A 112 -2.09 3.20 -8.22
N ILE A 113 -1.60 3.64 -7.06
CA ILE A 113 -1.36 5.07 -6.80
C ILE A 113 -0.32 5.65 -7.77
N VAL A 114 0.80 4.95 -7.98
CA VAL A 114 1.86 5.38 -8.90
C VAL A 114 1.35 5.49 -10.34
N ILE A 115 0.64 4.46 -10.83
CA ILE A 115 0.12 4.42 -12.20
C ILE A 115 -0.87 5.56 -12.45
N LEU A 116 -1.73 5.85 -11.47
CA LEU A 116 -2.77 6.86 -11.64
C LEU A 116 -2.27 8.30 -11.45
N TYR A 117 -1.36 8.53 -10.50
CA TYR A 117 -1.12 9.88 -9.98
C TYR A 117 0.34 10.35 -10.02
N HIS A 118 1.33 9.49 -10.26
CA HIS A 118 2.74 9.94 -10.34
C HIS A 118 3.04 10.72 -11.64
N GLY A 119 2.23 10.55 -12.69
CA GLY A 119 2.32 11.33 -13.92
C GLY A 119 3.51 11.00 -14.85
N LYS A 120 4.50 10.19 -14.44
CA LYS A 120 5.64 9.80 -15.30
C LYS A 120 5.31 8.71 -16.30
N GLN A 121 4.43 7.76 -15.94
CA GLN A 121 4.03 6.62 -16.76
C GLN A 121 2.71 6.04 -16.26
N ASP A 122 1.89 5.55 -17.19
CA ASP A 122 0.58 4.93 -16.92
C ASP A 122 0.66 3.40 -16.76
N TYR A 123 1.87 2.86 -16.59
CA TYR A 123 2.11 1.44 -16.33
C TYR A 123 3.36 1.22 -15.47
N VAL A 124 3.43 0.07 -14.81
CA VAL A 124 4.65 -0.44 -14.14
C VAL A 124 5.08 -1.73 -14.83
N ARG A 125 6.35 -1.83 -15.22
CA ARG A 125 6.87 -2.99 -15.97
C ARG A 125 7.97 -3.72 -15.20
N VAL A 126 7.83 -5.03 -15.04
CA VAL A 126 8.76 -5.87 -14.27
C VAL A 126 8.71 -7.32 -14.76
N LYS A 127 9.82 -8.06 -14.67
CA LYS A 127 9.80 -9.52 -14.86
C LYS A 127 9.13 -10.18 -13.65
N LEU A 128 8.28 -11.18 -13.86
CA LEU A 128 7.62 -11.87 -12.74
C LEU A 128 8.63 -12.40 -11.72
N ARG A 129 9.72 -13.02 -12.18
CA ARG A 129 10.81 -13.52 -11.34
C ARG A 129 11.42 -12.41 -10.47
N THR A 130 11.65 -11.22 -11.05
CA THR A 130 12.24 -10.09 -10.34
C THR A 130 11.29 -9.58 -9.26
N LEU A 131 9.99 -9.48 -9.59
CA LEU A 131 8.96 -9.11 -8.62
C LEU A 131 8.93 -10.08 -7.44
N LEU A 132 8.76 -11.38 -7.70
CA LEU A 132 8.65 -12.38 -6.64
C LEU A 132 9.90 -12.41 -5.75
N ARG A 133 11.09 -12.34 -6.36
CA ARG A 133 12.36 -12.33 -5.63
C ARG A 133 12.53 -11.09 -4.76
N ALA A 134 12.09 -9.91 -5.22
CA ALA A 134 12.17 -8.67 -4.45
C ALA A 134 11.38 -8.75 -3.13
N TYR A 135 10.32 -9.57 -3.10
CA TYR A 135 9.47 -9.79 -1.93
C TYR A 135 9.74 -11.13 -1.22
N GLY A 136 10.90 -11.75 -1.45
CA GLY A 136 11.34 -12.95 -0.72
C GLY A 136 10.78 -14.28 -1.23
N TYR A 137 9.99 -14.28 -2.30
CA TYR A 137 9.40 -15.49 -2.87
C TYR A 137 10.35 -16.14 -3.87
N GLN A 138 10.90 -17.31 -3.50
CA GLN A 138 11.82 -18.07 -4.35
C GLN A 138 11.12 -18.94 -5.40
N ARG A 139 9.86 -19.31 -5.17
CA ARG A 139 9.08 -20.23 -6.02
C ARG A 139 7.70 -19.67 -6.31
N ARG A 140 7.20 -19.95 -7.51
CA ARG A 140 5.78 -19.77 -7.86
C ARG A 140 4.96 -20.86 -7.18
N SER A 141 4.05 -20.49 -6.30
CA SER A 141 3.02 -21.38 -5.74
C SER A 141 1.64 -20.96 -6.23
N ALA A 142 0.71 -21.91 -6.34
CA ALA A 142 -0.68 -21.61 -6.74
C ALA A 142 -1.30 -20.55 -5.81
N LYS A 143 -1.16 -20.73 -4.49
CA LYS A 143 -1.65 -19.79 -3.48
C LYS A 143 -1.14 -18.35 -3.67
N LEU A 144 0.15 -18.19 -3.95
CA LEU A 144 0.77 -16.88 -4.19
C LEU A 144 0.23 -16.21 -5.47
N MET A 145 0.06 -16.99 -6.55
CA MET A 145 -0.45 -16.46 -7.81
C MET A 145 -1.92 -16.07 -7.70
N THR A 146 -2.72 -16.89 -7.02
CA THR A 146 -4.13 -16.58 -6.74
C THR A 146 -4.26 -15.34 -5.85
N PHE A 147 -3.41 -15.19 -4.83
CA PHE A 147 -3.35 -13.97 -4.03
C PHE A 147 -3.06 -12.74 -4.90
N LEU A 148 -2.04 -12.80 -5.77
CA LEU A 148 -1.70 -11.70 -6.67
C LEU A 148 -2.85 -11.35 -7.61
N LYS A 149 -3.50 -12.35 -8.21
CA LYS A 149 -4.64 -12.13 -9.11
C LYS A 149 -5.81 -11.47 -8.39
N GLN A 150 -6.19 -11.98 -7.23
CA GLN A 150 -7.28 -11.40 -6.41
C GLN A 150 -6.96 -9.97 -5.95
N GLY A 151 -5.71 -9.71 -5.54
CA GLY A 151 -5.27 -8.37 -5.17
C GLY A 151 -5.29 -7.43 -6.38
N MET A 152 -4.84 -7.90 -7.55
CA MET A 152 -4.92 -7.12 -8.79
C MET A 152 -6.35 -6.75 -9.13
N GLU A 153 -7.29 -7.70 -9.06
CA GLU A 153 -8.72 -7.46 -9.27
C GLU A 153 -9.27 -6.42 -8.28
N ARG A 154 -8.94 -6.56 -6.99
CA ARG A 154 -9.33 -5.62 -5.92
C ARG A 154 -8.88 -4.19 -6.21
N TYR A 155 -7.68 -4.02 -6.77
CA TYR A 155 -7.10 -2.71 -7.07
C TYR A 155 -7.25 -2.29 -8.53
N GLY A 156 -8.10 -2.98 -9.31
CA GLY A 156 -8.37 -2.64 -10.72
C GLY A 156 -7.13 -2.70 -11.62
N LEU A 157 -6.13 -3.50 -11.24
CA LEU A 157 -4.90 -3.72 -11.98
C LEU A 157 -5.09 -4.81 -13.03
N VAL A 158 -4.53 -4.58 -14.22
CA VAL A 158 -4.55 -5.54 -15.33
C VAL A 158 -3.13 -5.74 -15.85
N SER A 159 -2.79 -7.00 -16.13
CA SER A 159 -1.49 -7.41 -16.65
C SER A 159 -1.49 -7.57 -18.16
N PHE A 160 -0.38 -7.14 -18.78
CA PHE A 160 -0.11 -7.27 -20.20
C PHE A 160 1.31 -7.81 -20.42
N LEU A 161 1.44 -8.67 -21.43
CA LEU A 161 2.73 -9.07 -21.99
C LEU A 161 3.21 -8.05 -23.03
N ARG A 162 4.38 -8.32 -23.61
CA ARG A 162 4.93 -7.54 -24.73
C ARG A 162 3.92 -7.46 -25.88
N GLY A 163 3.83 -6.29 -26.51
CA GLY A 163 2.83 -6.04 -27.57
C GLY A 163 1.45 -5.67 -27.05
N ASN A 164 1.32 -5.36 -25.75
CA ASN A 164 0.06 -4.98 -25.11
C ASN A 164 -1.00 -6.10 -25.16
N GLN A 165 -0.55 -7.36 -25.15
CA GLN A 165 -1.42 -8.52 -25.08
C GLN A 165 -1.84 -8.74 -23.64
N ARG A 166 -3.15 -8.67 -23.34
CA ARG A 166 -3.68 -8.98 -22.01
C ARG A 166 -3.32 -10.41 -21.63
N CYS A 167 -2.88 -10.62 -20.39
CA CYS A 167 -2.48 -11.94 -19.90
C CYS A 167 -3.04 -12.21 -18.51
N ASP A 168 -3.23 -13.48 -18.19
CA ASP A 168 -3.42 -13.94 -16.83
C ASP A 168 -2.06 -14.12 -16.15
N ILE A 169 -1.85 -13.43 -15.03
CA ILE A 169 -0.60 -13.53 -14.26
C ILE A 169 -0.36 -14.95 -13.73
N GLU A 170 -1.42 -15.76 -13.59
CA GLU A 170 -1.32 -17.16 -13.18
C GLU A 170 -0.79 -18.06 -14.30
N GLU A 171 -0.80 -17.66 -15.57
CA GLU A 171 -0.47 -18.55 -16.69
C GLU A 171 0.89 -18.25 -17.34
N ILE A 172 1.45 -17.08 -17.09
CA ILE A 172 2.71 -16.63 -17.70
C ILE A 172 3.95 -17.29 -17.10
N ARG A 173 5.06 -17.23 -17.85
CA ARG A 173 6.37 -17.74 -17.44
C ARG A 173 7.04 -16.76 -16.48
N LEU A 174 7.88 -17.28 -15.58
CA LEU A 174 8.62 -16.46 -14.61
C LEU A 174 9.52 -15.40 -15.26
N ASP A 175 10.07 -15.67 -16.44
CA ASP A 175 10.95 -14.73 -17.14
C ASP A 175 10.21 -13.74 -18.04
N ASP A 176 8.88 -13.87 -18.12
CA ASP A 176 8.08 -12.95 -18.90
C ASP A 176 8.06 -11.56 -18.26
N MET A 177 8.14 -10.56 -19.13
CA MET A 177 8.06 -9.16 -18.73
C MET A 177 6.59 -8.75 -18.70
N ILE A 178 6.08 -8.45 -17.51
CA ILE A 178 4.70 -8.02 -17.29
C ILE A 178 4.66 -6.50 -17.23
N SER A 179 3.62 -5.92 -17.81
CA SER A 179 3.23 -4.53 -17.58
C SER A 179 1.90 -4.50 -16.84
N PHE A 180 1.88 -3.88 -15.66
CA PHE A 180 0.68 -3.60 -14.89
C PHE A 180 0.12 -2.24 -15.28
N ARG A 181 -1.19 -2.17 -15.49
CA ARG A 181 -1.95 -0.94 -15.77
C ARG A 181 -3.19 -0.89 -14.89
N VAL A 182 -3.73 0.29 -14.66
CA VAL A 182 -5.03 0.43 -14.00
C VAL A 182 -6.11 0.59 -15.07
N MET A 183 -7.19 -0.20 -14.99
CA MET A 183 -8.38 0.06 -15.78
C MET A 183 -9.04 1.32 -15.25
N LYS A 184 -9.12 2.37 -16.07
CA LYS A 184 -9.94 3.54 -15.74
C LYS A 184 -11.40 3.06 -15.63
N GLN A 185 -11.97 3.20 -14.43
CA GLN A 185 -13.41 3.03 -14.20
C GLN A 185 -14.16 4.25 -14.72
#